data_AF-A0A1V4W569-F1
#
_entry.id   AF-A0A1V4W569-F1
#
_cell.length_a   1.000
_cell.length_b   1.000
_cell.length_c   1.000
_cell.angle_alpha   90.00
_cell.angle_beta   90.00
_cell.angle_gamma   90.00
#
_symmetry.space_group_name_H-M   'P 1'
#
loop_
_entity.id
_entity.type
_entity.pdbx_description
1 polymer ?
#
loop_
_entity_poly.entity_id
_entity_poly.type
_entity_poly.pdbx_seq_one_letter_code
_entity_poly.pdbx_strand_id
1 'polypeptide(L)' 'MFTNEELAIIKMYSGFSPDRNRVITALNDSLPLIEDTEIQDTVNTVIRKANAMTEESFAALDLSSALDTEGL' A
#
# COMPACT_ATOMS: atom_id res chain seq x y z
N MET A 1 -1.99 -9.30 -8.21
CA MET A 1 -3.08 -8.31 -8.12
C MET A 1 -3.25 -7.91 -6.68
N PHE A 2 -3.50 -6.63 -6.41
CA PHE A 2 -3.77 -6.13 -5.06
C PHE A 2 -5.26 -6.23 -4.72
N THR A 3 -5.58 -6.42 -3.44
CA THR A 3 -6.96 -6.30 -2.92
C THR A 3 -7.30 -4.83 -2.63
N ASN A 4 -8.57 -4.51 -2.38
CA ASN A 4 -8.98 -3.15 -2.01
C ASN A 4 -8.28 -2.66 -0.74
N GLU A 5 -8.14 -3.52 0.26
CA GLU A 5 -7.44 -3.21 1.52
C GLU A 5 -5.95 -2.92 1.28
N GLU A 6 -5.29 -3.74 0.45
CA GLU A 6 -3.90 -3.52 0.07
C GLU A 6 -3.72 -2.22 -0.72
N LEU A 7 -4.65 -1.89 -1.62
CA LEU A 7 -4.67 -0.62 -2.35
C LEU A 7 -4.92 0.57 -1.41
N ALA A 8 -5.76 0.40 -0.38
CA ALA A 8 -6.02 1.42 0.63
C ALA A 8 -4.74 1.76 1.41
N ILE A 9 -4.01 0.73 1.85
CA ILE A 9 -2.71 0.87 2.50
C ILE A 9 -1.73 1.59 1.56
N ILE A 10 -1.61 1.17 0.30
CA ILE A 10 -0.74 1.83 -0.68
C ILE A 10 -1.12 3.32 -0.82
N LYS A 11 -2.41 3.64 -0.95
CA LYS A 11 -2.88 5.03 -1.07
C LYS A 11 -2.53 5.89 0.15
N MET A 12 -2.66 5.34 1.36
CA MET A 12 -2.29 6.05 2.59
C MET A 12 -0.82 6.50 2.60
N TYR A 13 0.08 5.69 2.04
CA TYR A 13 1.52 5.98 2.02
C TYR A 13 2.02 6.60 0.70
N SER A 14 1.20 6.64 -0.34
CA SER A 14 1.57 7.16 -1.68
C SER A 14 1.57 8.68 -1.77
N GLY A 15 0.85 9.41 -0.92
CA GLY A 15 0.70 10.86 -1.07
C GLY A 15 0.05 11.24 -2.41
N PHE A 16 0.51 12.32 -3.07
CA PHE A 16 -0.08 12.80 -4.33
C PHE A 16 0.29 11.95 -5.56
N SER A 17 1.39 11.20 -5.52
CA SER A 17 1.87 10.36 -6.63
C SER A 17 2.46 9.07 -6.08
N PRO A 18 2.00 7.89 -6.56
CA PRO A 18 2.53 6.61 -6.09
C PRO A 18 4.00 6.44 -6.50
N ASP A 19 4.89 6.49 -5.52
CA ASP A 19 6.30 6.11 -5.65
C ASP A 19 6.50 4.80 -4.87
N ARG A 20 6.90 3.74 -5.58
CA ARG A 20 7.02 2.39 -5.05
C ARG A 20 8.03 2.33 -3.92
N ASN A 21 9.19 2.96 -4.09
CA ASN A 21 10.27 2.88 -3.11
C ASN A 21 9.90 3.68 -1.85
N ARG A 22 9.28 4.84 -2.02
CA ARG A 22 8.77 5.64 -0.91
C ARG A 22 7.71 4.88 -0.11
N VAL A 23 6.75 4.24 -0.78
CA VAL A 23 5.72 3.42 -0.13
C VAL A 23 6.36 2.26 0.62
N ILE A 24 7.27 1.50 -0.01
CA ILE A 24 7.97 0.39 0.63
C ILE A 24 8.76 0.87 1.86
N THR A 25 9.49 1.97 1.77
CA THR A 25 10.22 2.54 2.91
C THR A 25 9.27 2.90 4.04
N ALA A 26 8.19 3.64 3.75
CA ALA A 26 7.23 4.04 4.77
C ALA A 26 6.53 2.85 5.43
N LEU A 27 6.19 1.81 4.65
CA LEU A 27 5.62 0.58 5.18
C LEU A 27 6.59 -0.16 6.09
N ASN A 28 7.87 -0.30 5.71
CA ASN A 28 8.89 -0.91 6.57
C ASN A 28 9.12 -0.12 7.86
N ASP A 29 9.10 1.21 7.80
CA ASP A 29 9.24 2.06 8.99
C ASP A 29 8.03 1.93 9.92
N SER A 30 6.83 1.73 9.36
CA SER A 30 5.59 1.59 10.12
C SER A 30 5.38 0.19 10.70
N LEU A 31 5.88 -0.86 10.02
CA LEU A 31 5.58 -2.26 10.35
C LEU A 31 5.87 -2.63 11.83
N PRO A 32 6.98 -2.20 12.45
CA PRO A 32 7.25 -2.48 13.87
C PRO A 32 6.30 -1.79 14.86
N LEU A 33 5.52 -0.81 14.39
CA LEU A 33 4.59 -0.02 15.20
C LEU A 33 3.16 -0.58 15.14
N ILE A 34 2.89 -1.53 14.26
CA ILE A 34 1.57 -2.15 14.11
C ILE A 34 1.46 -3.26 15.15
N GLU A 35 0.47 -3.18 16.05
CA GLU A 35 0.24 -4.22 17.07
C GLU A 35 -0.67 -5.35 16.56
N ASP A 36 -1.51 -5.05 15.57
CA ASP A 36 -2.46 -6.00 14.99
C ASP A 36 -1.77 -6.92 13.97
N THR A 37 -1.76 -8.22 14.26
CA THR A 37 -1.13 -9.24 13.41
C THR A 37 -1.75 -9.32 12.02
N GLU A 38 -3.07 -9.14 11.89
CA GLU A 38 -3.75 -9.19 10.59
C GLU A 38 -3.30 -8.02 9.72
N ILE A 39 -3.21 -6.82 10.30
CA ILE A 39 -2.70 -5.63 9.60
C ILE A 39 -1.22 -5.81 9.24
N GLN A 40 -0.40 -6.38 10.14
CA GLN A 40 1.01 -6.69 9.85
C GLN A 40 1.14 -7.63 8.65
N ASP A 41 0.33 -8.68 8.56
CA ASP A 41 0.35 -9.66 7.47
C ASP A 41 -0.06 -9.01 6.14
N THR A 42 -1.05 -8.12 6.16
CA THR A 42 -1.44 -7.33 4.99
C THR A 42 -0.31 -6.41 4.54
N VAL A 43 0.32 -5.66 5.45
CA VAL A 43 1.47 -4.79 5.14
C VAL A 43 2.65 -5.59 4.57
N ASN A 44 3.00 -6.73 5.17
CA ASN A 44 4.03 -7.62 4.67
C ASN A 44 3.71 -8.11 3.24
N THR A 45 2.45 -8.44 2.98
CA THR A 45 1.98 -8.86 1.66
C THR A 45 2.11 -7.72 0.64
N VAL A 46 1.74 -6.48 1.03
CA VAL A 46 1.92 -5.29 0.20
C VAL A 46 3.39 -5.07 -0.14
N ILE A 47 4.29 -5.08 0.86
CA ILE A 47 5.73 -4.91 0.66
C ILE A 47 6.27 -5.95 -0.32
N ARG A 48 5.90 -7.23 -0.14
CA ARG A 48 6.34 -8.31 -1.03
C ARG A 48 5.87 -8.10 -2.47
N LYS A 49 4.59 -7.77 -2.65
CA LYS A 49 4.00 -7.53 -3.99
C LYS A 49 4.64 -6.30 -4.65
N ALA A 50 4.80 -5.20 -3.93
CA ALA A 50 5.42 -3.99 -4.44
C ALA A 50 6.88 -4.22 -4.86
N ASN A 51 7.67 -4.97 -4.07
CA ASN A 51 9.04 -5.36 -4.45
C ASN A 51 9.12 -6.21 -5.71
N ALA A 52 8.08 -6.99 -6.02
CA ALA A 52 8.00 -7.82 -7.23
C ALA A 52 7.56 -7.03 -8.48
N MET A 53 7.32 -5.73 -8.37
CA MET A 53 6.84 -4.87 -9.47
C MET A 53 7.88 -3.83 -9.86
N THR A 54 7.83 -3.38 -11.12
CA THR A 54 8.61 -2.22 -11.57
C THR A 54 7.98 -0.93 -11.06
N GLU A 55 8.76 0.16 -11.05
CA GLU A 55 8.26 1.50 -10.71
C GLU A 55 7.10 1.92 -11.60
N GLU A 56 7.21 1.67 -12.92
CA GLU A 56 6.17 1.97 -13.91
C GLU A 56 4.87 1.21 -13.64
N SER A 57 4.97 -0.10 -13.35
CA SER A 57 3.79 -0.91 -13.03
C SER A 57 3.12 -0.50 -11.71
N PHE A 58 3.90 0.01 -10.76
CA PHE A 58 3.38 0.53 -9.50
C PHE A 58 2.69 1.88 -9.67
N ALA A 59 3.29 2.79 -10.44
CA ALA A 59 2.70 4.10 -10.75
C ALA A 59 1.39 3.99 -11.55
N ALA A 60 1.21 2.88 -12.28
CA ALA A 60 -0.01 2.58 -13.03
C ALA A 60 -1.14 1.96 -12.19
N LEU A 61 -0.95 1.74 -10.88
CA LEU A 61 -2.01 1.23 -10.00
C LEU A 61 -3.17 2.22 -9.93
N ASP A 62 -4.39 1.72 -10.13
CA ASP A 62 -5.60 2.49 -9.87
C ASP A 62 -5.87 2.55 -8.37
N LEU A 63 -5.67 3.73 -7.79
CA LEU A 63 -5.92 4.02 -6.38
C LEU A 63 -7.19 4.88 -6.19
N SER A 64 -7.93 5.18 -7.25
CA SER A 64 -9.08 6.10 -7.18
C SER A 64 -10.10 5.62 -6.14
N SER A 65 -10.50 4.36 -6.21
CA SER A 65 -11.49 3.70 -5.34
C SER A 65 -10.95 3.21 -3.99
N ALA A 66 -9.64 3.26 -3.77
CA ALA A 66 -8.99 2.59 -2.63
C ALA A 66 -9.34 3.19 -1.25
N LEU A 67 -9.92 4.40 -1.21
CA LEU A 67 -10.41 5.03 0.02
C LEU A 67 -11.85 5.55 -0.15
N ASP A 68 -12.57 5.09 -1.18
CA ASP A 68 -13.99 5.40 -1.31
C ASP A 68 -14.74 4.58 -0.26
N THR A 69 -14.71 5.08 0.97
CA THR A 69 -15.69 4.75 1.99
C THR A 69 -17.02 5.24 1.47
N GLU A 70 -17.93 4.33 1.13
CA GLU A 70 -19.34 4.68 0.95
C GLU A 70 -19.80 5.49 2.17
N GLY A 71 -20.25 6.74 1.93
CA GLY A 71 -21.10 7.50 2.85
C GLY A 71 -20.39 8.39 3.88
N LEU A 72 -20.31 9.68 3.56
CA LEU A 72 -20.69 10.73 4.53
C LEU A 72 -22.18 11.02 4.39
#